data_AF-A0A147B6L9-F1
#
_entry.id   AF-A0A147B6L9-F1
#
_cell.length_a   1.000
_cell.length_b   1.000
_cell.length_c   1.000
_cell.angle_alpha   90.00
_cell.angle_beta   90.00
_cell.angle_gamma   90.00
#
_symmetry.space_group_name_H-M   'P 1'
#
loop_
_entity.id
_entity.type
_entity.pdbx_description
1 polymer ?
#
loop_
_entity_poly.entity_id
_entity_poly.type
_entity_poly.pdbx_seq_one_letter_code
_entity_poly.pdbx_strand_id
1 'polypeptide(L)'
;ALCTISANSSTFPEPFDTPFPRRLGYVHRRFFGNRWSDHVTLLSVYGRWEQAHMQGEYAESAFCDQFSVSMPTMRVTHDAKNQLMTLLQSAGFPELSMAPDSYVFQGQDTKLDIVVGLLTMGYYPNICYHTEKRKVLTTDNRTALIHKLSVNCTNLPQKFP
;
A
#
# COMPACT_ATOMS: atom_id res chain seq x y z
N ALA A 1 -4.54 7.47 6.80
CA ALA A 1 -3.97 6.76 5.63
C ALA A 1 -2.56 7.20 5.24
N LEU A 2 -2.31 8.50 5.02
CA LEU A 2 -1.04 8.97 4.44
C LEU A 2 0.19 8.60 5.28
N CYS A 3 0.16 8.78 6.61
CA CYS A 3 1.28 8.36 7.47
C CYS A 3 1.60 6.86 7.31
N THR A 4 0.59 6.00 7.17
CA THR A 4 0.79 4.56 6.92
C THR A 4 1.46 4.32 5.57
N ILE A 5 1.01 4.98 4.50
CA ILE A 5 1.59 4.83 3.16
C ILE A 5 3.02 5.36 3.14
N SER A 6 3.27 6.53 3.74
CA SER A 6 4.60 7.14 3.86
C SER A 6 5.55 6.28 4.68
N ALA A 7 5.10 5.74 5.81
CA ALA A 7 5.86 4.82 6.63
C ALA A 7 6.26 3.58 5.84
N ASN A 8 5.28 2.91 5.22
CA ASN A 8 5.54 1.70 4.44
C ASN A 8 6.50 1.95 3.26
N SER A 9 6.38 3.09 2.59
CA SER A 9 7.26 3.45 1.47
C SER A 9 8.69 3.82 1.90
N SER A 10 8.88 4.13 3.19
CA SER A 10 10.18 4.46 3.79
C SER A 10 10.84 3.23 4.43
N THR A 11 10.04 2.21 4.77
CA THR A 11 10.53 0.93 5.27
C THR A 11 10.87 0.05 4.08
N PHE A 12 12.16 -0.01 3.72
CA PHE A 12 12.69 -0.83 2.63
C PHE A 12 12.28 -2.32 2.57
N PRO A 13 11.87 -3.02 3.65
CA PRO A 13 11.43 -4.41 3.56
C PRO A 13 10.11 -4.60 2.79
N GLU A 14 10.05 -5.68 2.01
CA GLU A 14 8.84 -6.08 1.30
C GLU A 14 7.80 -6.63 2.29
N PRO A 15 6.56 -6.09 2.30
CA PRO A 15 5.53 -6.50 3.26
C PRO A 15 4.91 -7.86 2.94
N PHE A 16 5.04 -8.33 1.70
CA PHE A 16 4.50 -9.62 1.27
C PHE A 16 5.60 -10.67 1.15
N ASP A 17 5.41 -11.79 1.85
CA ASP A 17 6.27 -12.95 1.72
C ASP A 17 5.96 -13.66 0.41
N THR A 18 6.81 -13.39 -0.59
CA THR A 18 6.66 -13.92 -1.94
C THR A 18 7.82 -14.87 -2.26
N PRO A 19 7.71 -16.16 -1.91
CA PRO A 19 8.71 -17.15 -2.29
C PRO A 19 8.82 -17.25 -3.82
N PHE A 20 9.85 -17.93 -4.31
CA PHE A 20 10.11 -18.09 -5.74
C PHE A 20 8.81 -18.47 -6.49
N PRO A 21 8.37 -17.72 -7.53
CA PRO A 21 9.13 -16.80 -8.37
C PRO A 21 9.07 -15.30 -8.00
N ARG A 22 8.83 -14.93 -6.73
CA ARG A 22 8.71 -13.54 -6.23
C ARG A 22 7.63 -12.74 -6.98
N ARG A 23 6.38 -13.20 -6.86
CA ARG A 23 5.18 -12.56 -7.41
C ARG A 23 4.08 -12.56 -6.35
N LEU A 24 3.20 -11.56 -6.41
CA LEU A 24 2.02 -11.54 -5.55
C LEU A 24 1.13 -12.76 -5.80
N GLY A 25 0.78 -13.44 -4.72
CA GLY A 25 -0.14 -14.56 -4.71
C GLY A 25 -1.60 -14.12 -4.87
N TYR A 26 -2.49 -15.10 -5.10
CA TYR A 26 -3.93 -14.84 -5.11
C TYR A 26 -4.42 -14.22 -3.81
N VAL A 27 -3.82 -14.63 -2.68
CA VAL A 27 -4.14 -14.12 -1.34
C VAL A 27 -3.89 -12.62 -1.21
N HIS A 28 -2.76 -12.11 -1.73
CA HIS A 28 -2.43 -10.69 -1.72
C HIS A 28 -3.34 -9.88 -2.65
N ARG A 29 -3.71 -10.46 -3.79
CA ARG A 29 -4.64 -9.84 -4.75
C ARG A 29 -6.08 -9.75 -4.25
N ARG A 30 -6.43 -10.27 -3.07
CA ARG A 30 -7.76 -10.03 -2.48
C ARG A 30 -7.90 -8.62 -1.88
N PHE A 31 -6.78 -7.96 -1.61
CA PHE A 31 -6.76 -6.67 -0.90
C PHE A 31 -6.78 -5.44 -1.83
N PHE A 32 -6.50 -5.58 -3.12
CA PHE A 32 -6.41 -4.42 -4.02
C PHE A 32 -7.76 -3.77 -4.35
N GLY A 33 -8.87 -4.49 -4.13
CA GLY A 33 -10.23 -3.96 -4.16
C GLY A 33 -10.68 -3.29 -5.47
N ASN A 34 -10.12 -3.68 -6.63
CA ASN A 34 -10.35 -2.98 -7.89
C ASN A 34 -9.97 -1.49 -7.83
N ARG A 35 -8.87 -1.16 -7.13
CA ARG A 35 -8.31 0.20 -7.05
C ARG A 35 -7.01 0.38 -7.83
N TRP A 36 -6.48 -0.71 -8.41
CA TRP A 36 -5.25 -0.74 -9.23
C TRP A 36 -4.07 0.02 -8.61
N SER A 37 -3.91 -0.07 -7.29
CA SER A 37 -2.89 0.67 -6.55
C SER A 37 -2.21 -0.21 -5.51
N ASP A 38 -0.88 -0.30 -5.60
CA ASP A 38 -0.05 -1.00 -4.63
C ASP A 38 -0.18 -0.34 -3.24
N HIS A 39 -0.14 0.98 -3.16
CA HIS A 39 -0.29 1.72 -1.90
C HIS A 39 -1.65 1.48 -1.24
N VAL A 40 -2.74 1.44 -2.02
CA VAL A 40 -4.09 1.16 -1.49
C VAL A 40 -4.19 -0.29 -1.00
N THR A 41 -3.58 -1.23 -1.74
CA THR A 41 -3.50 -2.64 -1.33
C THR A 41 -2.78 -2.77 0.01
N LEU A 42 -1.64 -2.10 0.16
CA LEU A 42 -0.84 -2.13 1.38
C LEU A 42 -1.56 -1.45 2.55
N LEU A 43 -2.26 -0.33 2.30
CA LEU A 43 -3.11 0.30 3.30
C LEU A 43 -4.23 -0.64 3.78
N SER A 44 -4.84 -1.39 2.87
CA SER A 44 -5.88 -2.38 3.20
C SER A 44 -5.35 -3.53 4.05
N VAL A 45 -4.19 -4.09 3.68
CA VAL A 45 -3.53 -5.17 4.43
C VAL A 45 -3.11 -4.67 5.80
N TYR A 46 -2.47 -3.50 5.87
CA TYR A 46 -2.05 -2.89 7.13
C TYR A 46 -3.25 -2.65 8.06
N GLY A 47 -4.35 -2.09 7.57
CA GLY A 47 -5.52 -1.84 8.42
C GLY A 47 -6.11 -3.13 9.02
N ARG A 48 -6.08 -4.24 8.28
CA ARG A 48 -6.54 -5.55 8.77
C ARG A 48 -5.53 -6.20 9.72
N TRP A 49 -4.24 -6.05 9.45
CA TRP A 49 -3.18 -6.49 10.35
C TRP A 49 -3.21 -5.70 11.67
N GLU A 50 -3.41 -4.38 11.63
CA GLU A 50 -3.47 -3.51 12.83
C GLU A 50 -4.61 -3.95 13.76
N GLN A 51 -5.77 -4.32 13.20
CA GLN A 51 -6.87 -4.91 13.98
C GLN A 51 -6.49 -6.24 14.64
N ALA A 52 -5.73 -7.11 13.95
CA ALA A 52 -5.25 -8.36 14.52
C ALA A 52 -4.17 -8.12 15.59
N HIS A 53 -3.27 -7.16 15.36
CA HIS A 53 -2.25 -6.74 16.32
C HIS A 53 -2.89 -6.22 17.62
N MET A 54 -3.95 -5.43 17.53
CA MET A 54 -4.72 -4.97 18.69
C MET A 54 -5.41 -6.11 19.48
N GLN A 55 -5.60 -7.28 18.87
CA GLN A 55 -6.17 -8.47 19.54
C GLN A 55 -5.09 -9.34 20.21
N GLY A 56 -3.81 -9.01 20.03
CA GLY A 56 -2.68 -9.69 20.65
C GLY A 56 -1.86 -10.54 19.69
N GLU A 57 -0.71 -11.02 20.18
CA GLU A 57 0.33 -11.66 19.39
C GLU A 57 -0.14 -12.92 18.63
N TYR A 58 -1.03 -13.71 19.22
CA TYR A 58 -1.57 -14.89 18.56
C TYR A 58 -2.39 -14.53 17.31
N ALA A 59 -3.26 -13.53 17.41
CA ALA A 59 -4.06 -13.07 16.28
C ALA A 59 -3.19 -12.41 15.20
N GLU A 60 -2.17 -11.66 15.62
CA GLU A 60 -1.17 -11.06 14.73
C GLU A 60 -0.41 -12.13 13.93
N SER A 61 0.10 -13.17 14.60
CA SER A 61 0.80 -14.29 13.96
C SER A 61 -0.12 -15.04 13.00
N ALA A 62 -1.32 -15.38 13.44
CA ALA A 62 -2.30 -16.08 12.61
C ALA A 62 -2.66 -15.28 11.34
N PHE A 63 -2.75 -13.95 11.44
CA PHE A 63 -2.96 -13.08 10.28
C PHE A 63 -1.78 -13.13 9.31
N CYS A 64 -0.56 -12.99 9.83
CA CYS A 64 0.66 -13.00 9.02
C CYS A 64 0.82 -14.32 8.27
N ASP A 65 0.58 -15.45 8.95
CA ASP A 65 0.60 -16.79 8.36
C ASP A 65 -0.50 -16.95 7.30
N GLN A 66 -1.73 -16.53 7.60
CA GLN A 66 -2.87 -16.66 6.71
C GLN A 66 -2.69 -15.90 5.39
N PHE A 67 -2.13 -14.69 5.46
CA PHE A 67 -2.03 -13.79 4.32
C PHE A 67 -0.61 -13.70 3.73
N SER A 68 0.34 -14.49 4.27
CA SER A 68 1.76 -14.48 3.87
C SER A 68 2.32 -13.05 3.87
N VAL A 69 2.25 -12.43 5.04
CA VAL A 69 2.66 -11.04 5.31
C VAL A 69 3.80 -11.06 6.32
N SER A 70 4.82 -10.25 6.07
CA SER A 70 5.98 -10.13 6.95
C SER A 70 5.64 -9.39 8.23
N MET A 71 5.49 -10.12 9.34
CA MET A 71 5.24 -9.52 10.67
C MET A 71 6.27 -8.45 11.06
N PRO A 72 7.60 -8.66 10.89
CA PRO A 72 8.59 -7.62 11.20
C PRO A 72 8.36 -6.34 10.39
N THR A 73 8.02 -6.47 9.10
CA THR A 73 7.76 -5.32 8.23
C THR A 73 6.54 -4.53 8.69
N MET A 74 5.48 -5.23 9.11
CA MET A 74 4.27 -4.57 9.60
C MET A 74 4.52 -3.83 10.93
N ARG A 75 5.26 -4.43 11.86
CA ARG A 75 5.64 -3.78 13.13
C ARG A 75 6.50 -2.54 12.90
N VAL A 76 7.53 -2.62 12.05
CA VAL A 76 8.36 -1.45 11.71
C VAL A 76 7.52 -0.37 11.01
N THR A 77 6.59 -0.75 10.13
CA THR A 77 5.64 0.20 9.52
C THR A 77 4.76 0.87 10.57
N HIS A 78 4.29 0.12 11.57
CA HIS A 78 3.48 0.64 12.67
C HIS A 78 4.26 1.67 13.50
N ASP A 79 5.50 1.35 13.87
CA ASP A 79 6.36 2.24 14.65
C ASP A 79 6.66 3.53 13.88
N ALA A 80 7.03 3.41 12.61
CA ALA A 80 7.30 4.56 11.74
C ALA A 80 6.04 5.42 11.51
N LYS A 81 4.86 4.81 11.34
CA LYS A 81 3.57 5.52 11.25
C LYS A 81 3.33 6.35 12.51
N ASN A 82 3.50 5.76 13.69
CA ASN A 82 3.31 6.44 14.97
C ASN A 82 4.30 7.58 15.16
N GLN A 83 5.57 7.35 14.82
CA GLN A 83 6.60 8.38 14.90
C GLN A 83 6.26 9.58 14.00
N LEU A 84 5.79 9.34 12.77
CA LEU A 84 5.33 10.40 11.87
C LEU A 84 4.15 11.19 12.47
N MET A 85 3.19 10.50 13.08
CA MET A 85 2.06 11.18 13.75
C MET A 85 2.53 12.06 14.90
N THR A 86 3.43 11.57 15.76
CA THR A 86 4.01 12.38 16.86
C THR A 86 4.76 13.60 16.35
N LEU A 87 5.51 13.47 15.24
CA LEU A 87 6.22 14.60 14.62
C LEU A 87 5.26 15.67 14.08
N LEU A 88 4.16 15.25 13.44
CA LEU A 88 3.14 16.17 12.95
C LEU A 88 2.44 16.90 14.12
N GLN A 89 2.09 16.19 15.19
CA GLN A 89 1.54 16.81 16.41
C GLN A 89 2.51 17.84 16.99
N SER A 90 3.80 17.48 17.09
CA SER A 90 4.85 18.36 17.61
C SER A 90 5.07 19.60 16.73
N ALA A 91 4.79 19.50 15.42
CA ALA A 91 4.83 20.61 14.48
C ALA A 91 3.56 21.50 14.51
N GLY A 92 2.58 21.19 15.37
CA GLY A 92 1.36 21.97 15.55
C GLY A 92 0.17 21.52 14.73
N PHE A 93 0.24 20.37 14.04
CA PHE A 93 -0.94 19.82 13.36
C PHE A 93 -1.96 19.29 14.39
N PRO A 94 -3.26 19.58 14.23
CA PRO A 94 -4.29 19.15 15.18
C PRO A 94 -4.35 17.63 15.30
N GLU A 95 -4.53 17.11 16.52
CA GLU A 95 -4.68 15.67 16.78
C GLU A 95 -5.81 15.05 15.95
N LEU A 96 -6.92 15.78 15.79
CA LEU A 96 -8.07 15.35 14.99
C LEU A 96 -7.73 15.08 13.52
N SER A 97 -6.68 15.70 12.96
CA SER A 97 -6.23 15.42 11.58
C SER A 97 -5.56 14.05 11.43
N MET A 98 -5.21 13.41 12.54
CA MET A 98 -4.61 12.06 12.60
C MET A 98 -5.59 11.02 13.13
N ALA A 99 -6.87 11.39 13.33
CA ALA A 99 -7.89 10.45 13.76
C ALA A 99 -8.00 9.26 12.78
N PRO A 100 -8.24 8.03 13.27
CA PRO A 100 -8.43 6.87 12.40
C PRO A 100 -9.64 7.06 11.49
N ASP A 101 -9.42 6.94 10.19
CA ASP A 101 -10.47 6.95 9.18
C ASP A 101 -10.78 5.54 8.71
N SER A 102 -12.07 5.24 8.54
CA SER A 102 -12.52 4.06 7.81
C SER A 102 -12.52 4.32 6.30
N TYR A 103 -12.04 3.35 5.52
CA TYR A 103 -12.03 3.39 4.06
C TYR A 103 -12.74 2.17 3.48
N VAL A 104 -13.49 2.38 2.41
CA VAL A 104 -14.06 1.34 1.58
C VAL A 104 -13.10 1.05 0.43
N PHE A 105 -12.37 -0.07 0.55
CA PHE A 105 -11.39 -0.46 -0.46
C PHE A 105 -12.00 -1.07 -1.72
N GLN A 106 -13.28 -1.50 -1.66
CA GLN A 106 -14.02 -2.07 -2.79
C GLN A 106 -15.17 -1.14 -3.19
N GLY A 107 -15.05 -0.49 -4.33
CA GLY A 107 -16.05 0.46 -4.83
C GLY A 107 -15.60 1.91 -4.72
N GLN A 108 -16.57 2.82 -4.66
CA GLN A 108 -16.33 4.27 -4.58
C GLN A 108 -16.15 4.71 -3.13
N ASP A 109 -15.09 5.49 -2.89
CA ASP A 109 -14.83 6.14 -1.60
C ASP A 109 -14.07 7.45 -1.85
N THR A 110 -14.76 8.58 -1.69
CA THR A 110 -14.19 9.91 -1.96
C THR A 110 -13.01 10.23 -1.05
N LYS A 111 -12.99 9.73 0.20
CA LYS A 111 -11.86 9.95 1.10
C LYS A 111 -10.63 9.20 0.60
N LEU A 112 -10.81 7.98 0.12
CA LEU A 112 -9.74 7.19 -0.50
C LEU A 112 -9.28 7.81 -1.83
N ASP A 113 -10.19 8.37 -2.62
CA ASP A 113 -9.87 9.08 -3.86
C ASP A 113 -8.98 10.31 -3.58
N ILE A 114 -9.26 11.07 -2.51
CA ILE A 114 -8.41 12.19 -2.07
C ILE A 114 -7.02 11.69 -1.67
N VAL A 115 -6.92 10.58 -0.93
CA VAL A 115 -5.63 9.97 -0.57
C VAL A 115 -4.82 9.63 -1.82
N VAL A 116 -5.43 8.97 -2.81
CA VAL A 116 -4.78 8.64 -4.09
C VAL A 116 -4.35 9.90 -4.83
N GLY A 117 -5.19 10.94 -4.85
CA GLY A 117 -4.85 12.24 -5.40
C GLY A 117 -3.59 12.84 -4.75
N LEU A 118 -3.50 12.81 -3.42
CA LEU A 118 -2.32 13.30 -2.69
C LEU A 118 -1.05 12.47 -2.95
N LEU A 119 -1.18 11.17 -3.26
CA LEU A 119 -0.03 10.38 -3.70
C LEU A 119 0.56 10.89 -5.01
N THR A 120 -0.25 11.41 -5.94
CA THR A 120 0.29 11.97 -7.18
C THR A 120 1.21 13.17 -6.91
N MET A 121 0.88 13.98 -5.91
CA MET A 121 1.72 15.09 -5.46
C MET A 121 2.99 14.56 -4.77
N GLY A 122 2.86 13.56 -3.89
CA GLY A 122 3.99 13.00 -3.14
C GLY A 122 5.00 12.24 -4.00
N TYR A 123 4.55 11.63 -5.10
CA TYR A 123 5.41 10.87 -6.00
C TYR A 123 5.85 11.64 -7.25
N TYR A 124 5.33 12.84 -7.50
CA TYR A 124 5.79 13.65 -8.64
C TYR A 124 7.32 13.88 -8.55
N PRO A 125 8.08 13.69 -9.65
CA PRO A 125 7.66 13.52 -11.04
C PRO A 125 7.55 12.06 -11.53
N ASN A 126 7.46 11.07 -10.65
CA ASN A 126 7.43 9.63 -10.97
C ASN A 126 6.08 9.18 -11.55
N ILE A 127 5.72 9.71 -12.71
CA ILE A 127 4.51 9.39 -13.45
C ILE A 127 4.87 8.56 -14.69
N CYS A 128 4.02 7.60 -15.05
CA CYS A 128 4.18 6.82 -16.27
C CYS A 128 2.83 6.58 -16.95
N TYR A 129 2.88 6.36 -18.27
CA TYR A 129 1.75 5.98 -19.10
C TYR A 129 1.77 4.48 -19.40
N HIS A 130 0.70 3.77 -19.10
CA HIS A 130 0.59 2.35 -19.44
C HIS A 130 0.41 2.16 -20.95
N THR A 131 1.18 1.24 -21.55
CA THR A 131 1.12 0.98 -23.00
C THR A 131 0.53 -0.39 -23.29
N GLU A 132 1.21 -1.46 -22.91
CA GLU A 132 0.74 -2.82 -23.13
C GLU A 132 1.27 -3.79 -22.09
N LYS A 133 0.43 -4.72 -21.62
CA LYS A 133 0.80 -5.76 -20.63
C LYS A 133 1.49 -5.11 -19.42
N ARG A 134 2.80 -5.30 -19.28
CA ARG A 134 3.64 -4.73 -18.20
C ARG A 134 4.43 -3.48 -18.62
N LYS A 135 4.39 -3.07 -19.88
CA LYS A 135 5.16 -1.94 -20.38
C LYS A 135 4.49 -0.63 -19.99
N VAL A 136 5.33 0.30 -19.56
CA VAL A 136 4.97 1.69 -19.28
C VAL A 136 5.98 2.62 -19.92
N LEU A 137 5.55 3.84 -20.23
CA LEU A 137 6.38 4.92 -20.74
C LEU A 137 6.51 5.98 -19.65
N THR A 138 7.74 6.29 -19.25
CA THR A 138 8.03 7.33 -18.26
C THR A 138 7.98 8.73 -18.88
N THR A 139 7.97 9.77 -18.05
CA THR A 139 7.91 11.19 -18.49
C THR A 139 9.09 11.62 -19.38
N ASP A 140 10.23 10.93 -19.30
CA ASP A 140 11.40 11.09 -20.17
C ASP A 140 11.36 10.20 -21.43
N ASN A 141 10.17 9.68 -21.79
CA ASN A 141 9.93 8.79 -22.94
C ASN A 141 10.75 7.49 -22.91
N ARG A 142 11.16 7.01 -21.73
CA ARG A 142 11.82 5.71 -21.59
C ARG A 142 10.80 4.62 -21.34
N THR A 143 11.06 3.45 -21.94
CA THR A 143 10.24 2.26 -21.68
C THR A 143 10.71 1.61 -20.37
N ALA A 144 9.77 1.33 -19.48
CA ALA A 144 9.98 0.57 -18.26
C ALA A 144 8.97 -0.57 -18.12
N LEU A 145 9.15 -1.42 -17.11
CA LEU A 145 8.26 -2.54 -16.83
C LEU A 145 7.69 -2.44 -15.40
N ILE A 146 6.38 -2.68 -15.29
CA ILE A 146 5.71 -2.84 -13.99
C ILE A 146 6.37 -3.99 -13.22
N HIS A 147 6.80 -3.72 -11.99
CA HIS A 147 7.49 -4.68 -11.14
C HIS A 147 6.64 -5.92 -10.86
N LYS A 148 7.27 -7.10 -10.71
CA LYS A 148 6.56 -8.40 -10.54
C LYS A 148 5.70 -8.47 -9.28
N LEU A 149 6.04 -7.65 -8.28
CA LEU A 149 5.31 -7.53 -7.01
C LEU A 149 4.20 -6.49 -7.04
N SER A 150 4.01 -5.78 -8.16
CA SER A 150 2.87 -4.86 -8.27
C SER A 150 1.58 -5.63 -8.52
N VAL A 151 0.48 -5.20 -7.91
CA VAL A 151 -0.88 -5.68 -8.21
C VAL A 151 -1.26 -5.44 -9.67
N ASN A 152 -0.65 -4.44 -10.31
CA ASN A 152 -0.84 -4.11 -11.72
C ASN A 152 0.04 -4.95 -12.67
N CYS A 153 0.89 -5.83 -12.14
CA CYS A 153 1.67 -6.74 -12.97
C CYS A 153 0.77 -7.85 -13.51
N THR A 154 0.41 -7.75 -14.79
CA THR A 154 -0.29 -8.79 -15.55
C THR A 154 0.37 -9.05 -16.91
N ASN A 155 0.27 -10.29 -17.39
CA ASN A 155 0.68 -10.65 -18.75
C ASN A 155 -0.49 -10.56 -19.75
N LEU A 156 -1.71 -10.36 -19.26
CA LEU A 156 -2.91 -10.25 -20.07
C LEU A 156 -3.07 -8.81 -20.58
N PRO A 157 -3.73 -8.59 -21.73
CA PRO A 157 -4.15 -7.26 -22.13
C PRO A 157 -5.08 -6.70 -21.06
N GLN A 158 -4.70 -5.58 -20.44
CA GLN A 158 -5.51 -4.92 -19.42
C GLN A 158 -5.81 -3.51 -19.89
N LYS A 159 -7.09 -3.14 -19.86
CA LYS A 159 -7.52 -1.74 -19.96
C LYS A 159 -7.73 -1.25 -18.53
N PHE A 160 -6.96 -0.24 -18.13
CA PHE A 160 -7.30 0.53 -16.95
C PHE A 160 -8.54 1.37 -17.28
N PRO A 161 -9.44 1.61 -16.31
CA PRO A 161 -10.59 2.48 -16.51
C PRO A 161 -10.20 3.90 -16.94
#